data_AF-A0A1G9C905-F1
#
_entry.id   AF-A0A1G9C905-F1
#
_cell.length_a   1.000
_cell.length_b   1.000
_cell.length_c   1.000
_cell.angle_alpha   90.00
_cell.angle_beta   90.00
_cell.angle_gamma   90.00
#
_symmetry.space_group_name_H-M   'P 1'
#
loop_
_entity.id
_entity.type
_entity.pdbx_description
1 polymer ?
#
loop_
_entity_poly.entity_id
_entity_poly.type
_entity_poly.pdbx_seq_one_letter_code
_entity_poly.pdbx_strand_id
1 'polypeptide(L)'
;MPVIGWGIAILVIGVQFYLSRRKYVYWGAILPVLYIVFIVGWFFKKFGEEDTLSLILAGVGGLAFLLSLWINGRDYLKKKRKKELEKIELQDI
;
A
#
# COMPACT_ATOMS: atom_id res chain seq x y z
N MET A 1 -6.57 -26.33 -3.54
CA MET A 1 -5.36 -26.60 -2.73
C MET A 1 -4.79 -25.27 -2.21
N PRO A 2 -5.02 -24.94 -0.92
CA PRO A 2 -4.76 -23.61 -0.34
C PRO A 2 -3.26 -23.28 -0.14
N VAL A 3 -2.35 -24.23 -0.35
CA VAL A 3 -0.92 -24.15 -0.03
C VAL A 3 -0.17 -23.08 -0.86
N ILE A 4 -0.60 -22.86 -2.11
CA ILE A 4 0.01 -21.88 -3.02
C ILE A 4 -0.20 -20.44 -2.52
N GLY A 5 -1.36 -20.15 -1.89
CA GLY A 5 -1.67 -18.83 -1.35
C GLY A 5 -0.78 -18.45 -0.16
N TRP A 6 -0.47 -19.41 0.71
CA TRP A 6 0.43 -19.18 1.86
C TRP A 6 1.87 -18.91 1.41
N GLY A 7 2.35 -19.58 0.36
CA GLY A 7 3.67 -19.32 -0.21
C GLY A 7 3.84 -17.88 -0.72
N ILE A 8 2.82 -17.36 -1.40
CA ILE A 8 2.81 -15.96 -1.87
C ILE A 8 2.76 -14.98 -0.70
N ALA A 9 1.96 -15.27 0.34
CA ALA A 9 1.89 -14.44 1.54
C ALA A 9 3.25 -14.35 2.26
N ILE A 10 3.96 -15.47 2.41
CA ILE A 10 5.27 -15.53 3.05
C ILE A 10 6.32 -14.76 2.22
N LEU A 11 6.27 -14.88 0.89
CA LEU A 11 7.17 -14.15 0.00
C LEU A 11 6.92 -12.64 0.08
N VAL A 12 5.66 -12.21 0.12
CA VAL A 12 5.27 -10.80 0.31
C VAL A 12 5.74 -10.28 1.67
N ILE A 13 5.55 -11.04 2.76
CA ILE A 13 6.01 -10.66 4.11
C ILE A 13 7.54 -10.61 4.18
N GLY A 14 8.25 -11.56 3.55
CA GLY A 14 9.71 -11.58 3.52
C GLY A 14 10.31 -10.41 2.76
N VAL A 15 9.74 -10.09 1.59
CA VAL A 15 10.09 -8.90 0.80
C VAL A 15 9.74 -7.62 1.57
N GLN A 16 8.57 -7.58 2.22
CA GLN A 16 8.15 -6.48 3.09
C GLN A 16 9.13 -6.24 4.24
N PHE A 17 9.54 -7.28 4.97
CA PHE A 17 10.44 -7.17 6.11
C PHE A 17 11.87 -6.79 5.71
N TYR A 18 12.29 -7.21 4.52
CA TYR A 18 13.58 -6.86 3.94
C TYR A 18 13.61 -5.40 3.46
N LEU A 19 12.56 -4.93 2.76
CA LEU A 19 12.48 -3.53 2.30
C LEU A 19 12.17 -2.54 3.42
N SER A 20 11.46 -2.99 4.45
CA SER A 20 11.13 -2.23 5.66
C SER A 20 12.37 -1.61 6.34
N ARG A 21 13.50 -2.30 6.33
CA ARG A 21 14.72 -1.76 6.96
C ARG A 21 15.36 -0.58 6.22
N ARG A 22 14.89 -0.19 5.03
CA ARG A 22 15.44 0.93 4.26
C ARG A 22 14.51 2.14 4.31
N LYS A 23 15.09 3.29 4.67
CA LYS A 23 14.57 4.68 4.89
C LYS A 23 13.62 5.29 3.83
N TYR A 24 13.09 4.53 2.89
CA TYR A 24 12.55 5.03 1.61
C TYR A 24 11.05 4.79 1.42
N VAL A 25 10.36 5.84 0.97
CA VAL A 25 9.20 5.94 0.03
C VAL A 25 8.30 4.70 -0.17
N TYR A 26 8.90 3.55 -0.44
CA TYR A 26 8.27 2.26 -0.73
C TYR A 26 7.52 1.64 0.45
N TRP A 27 7.76 2.11 1.68
CA TRP A 27 6.97 1.74 2.85
C TRP A 27 5.48 2.07 2.74
N GLY A 28 5.10 3.09 1.98
CA GLY A 28 3.68 3.37 1.76
C GLY A 28 3.05 2.52 0.66
N ALA A 29 3.87 1.85 -0.18
CA ALA A 29 3.38 0.89 -1.17
C ALA A 29 3.01 -0.47 -0.54
N ILE A 30 3.34 -0.70 0.73
CA ILE A 30 2.89 -1.87 1.52
C ILE A 30 1.37 -1.98 1.57
N LEU A 31 0.67 -0.86 1.77
CA LEU A 31 -0.79 -0.84 1.90
C LEU A 31 -1.46 -1.27 0.57
N PRO A 32 -1.09 -0.70 -0.59
CA PRO A 32 -1.56 -1.17 -1.90
C PRO A 32 -1.24 -2.64 -2.18
N VAL A 33 -0.04 -3.11 -1.82
CA VAL A 33 0.39 -4.50 -2.07
C VAL A 33 -0.42 -5.49 -1.22
N LEU A 34 -0.62 -5.21 0.07
CA LEU A 34 -1.49 -6.00 0.96
C LEU A 34 -2.91 -6.07 0.43
N TYR A 35 -3.43 -4.93 -0.06
CA TYR A 35 -4.76 -4.84 -0.63
C TYR A 35 -4.91 -5.70 -1.89
N ILE A 36 -3.93 -5.69 -2.79
CA ILE A 36 -3.92 -6.55 -3.98
C ILE A 36 -3.91 -8.04 -3.59
N VAL A 37 -3.08 -8.45 -2.63
CA VAL A 37 -3.03 -9.85 -2.17
C VAL A 37 -4.37 -10.28 -1.58
N PHE A 38 -4.99 -9.41 -0.77
CA PHE A 38 -6.30 -9.66 -0.19
C PHE A 38 -7.38 -9.82 -1.27
N ILE A 39 -7.39 -8.94 -2.26
CA ILE A 39 -8.35 -9.01 -3.36
C ILE A 39 -8.14 -10.22 -4.25
N VAL A 40 -6.90 -10.57 -4.57
CA VAL A 40 -6.60 -11.74 -5.38
C VAL A 40 -7.08 -13.00 -4.65
N GLY A 41 -6.81 -13.13 -3.35
CA GLY A 41 -7.30 -14.24 -2.54
C GLY A 41 -8.82 -14.30 -2.45
N TRP A 42 -9.47 -13.15 -2.28
CA TRP A 42 -10.93 -13.05 -2.27
C TRP A 42 -11.54 -13.39 -3.64
N PHE A 43 -10.93 -12.91 -4.71
CA PHE A 43 -11.35 -13.16 -6.08
C PHE A 43 -11.31 -14.65 -6.40
N PHE A 44 -10.22 -15.35 -6.07
CA PHE A 44 -10.13 -16.80 -6.25
C PHE A 44 -11.16 -17.58 -5.41
N LYS A 45 -11.54 -17.07 -4.22
CA LYS A 45 -12.52 -17.72 -3.35
C LYS A 45 -13.96 -17.50 -3.80
N LYS A 46 -14.27 -16.37 -4.46
CA LYS A 46 -15.61 -16.03 -4.95
C LYS A 46 -15.78 -16.17 -6.47
N PHE A 47 -14.74 -16.65 -7.16
CA PHE A 47 -14.77 -16.88 -8.60
C PHE A 47 -15.85 -17.93 -8.93
N GLY A 48 -16.99 -17.49 -9.44
CA GLY A 48 -18.11 -18.35 -9.84
C GLY A 48 -19.35 -18.34 -8.92
N GLU A 49 -19.31 -17.69 -7.75
CA GLU A 49 -20.45 -17.66 -6.80
C GLU A 49 -21.08 -16.27 -6.62
N GLU A 50 -20.36 -15.17 -6.93
CA GLU A 50 -20.82 -13.82 -6.63
C GLU A 50 -20.73 -12.86 -7.83
N ASP A 51 -21.52 -11.79 -7.76
CA ASP A 51 -21.66 -10.77 -8.78
C ASP A 51 -20.31 -10.09 -9.05
N THR A 52 -19.68 -10.46 -10.17
CA THR A 52 -18.29 -10.10 -10.51
C THR A 52 -18.09 -8.59 -10.57
N LEU A 53 -19.16 -7.84 -10.84
CA LEU A 53 -19.18 -6.38 -10.81
C LEU A 53 -18.89 -5.81 -9.42
N SER A 54 -19.45 -6.41 -8.37
CA SER A 54 -19.22 -5.95 -6.98
C SER A 54 -17.76 -6.16 -6.56
N LEU A 55 -17.14 -7.25 -7.00
CA LEU A 55 -15.71 -7.53 -6.76
C LEU A 55 -14.80 -6.52 -7.48
N ILE A 56 -15.11 -6.22 -8.75
CA ILE A 56 -14.36 -5.23 -9.53
C ILE A 56 -14.52 -3.84 -8.90
N LEU A 57 -15.75 -3.46 -8.52
CA LEU A 57 -16.02 -2.15 -7.93
C LEU A 57 -15.30 -1.99 -6.57
N ALA A 58 -15.35 -3.03 -5.74
CA ALA A 58 -14.62 -3.05 -4.47
C ALA A 58 -13.11 -2.90 -4.72
N GLY A 59 -12.55 -3.60 -5.72
CA GLY A 59 -11.12 -3.54 -5.99
C GLY A 59 -10.61 -2.27 -6.60
N VAL A 60 -11.30 -1.73 -7.60
CA VAL A 60 -10.95 -0.44 -8.18
C VAL A 60 -11.17 0.66 -7.15
N GLY A 61 -12.27 0.62 -6.41
CA GLY A 61 -12.58 1.60 -5.37
C GLY A 61 -11.56 1.61 -4.24
N GLY A 62 -11.22 0.44 -3.69
CA GLY A 62 -10.25 0.35 -2.61
C GLY A 62 -8.83 0.69 -3.06
N LEU A 63 -8.40 0.29 -4.27
CA LEU A 63 -7.11 0.71 -4.82
C LEU A 63 -7.04 2.22 -5.02
N ALA A 64 -8.07 2.84 -5.61
CA ALA A 64 -8.11 4.28 -5.82
C ALA A 64 -8.06 5.05 -4.50
N PHE A 65 -8.78 4.58 -3.48
CA PHE A 65 -8.78 5.16 -2.15
C PHE A 65 -7.40 5.05 -1.47
N LEU A 66 -6.78 3.86 -1.52
CA LEU A 66 -5.45 3.64 -0.95
C LEU A 66 -4.38 4.49 -1.65
N LEU A 67 -4.41 4.60 -2.97
CA LEU A 67 -3.48 5.44 -3.74
C LEU A 67 -3.67 6.91 -3.39
N SER A 68 -4.91 7.37 -3.27
CA SER A 68 -5.23 8.76 -2.87
C SER A 68 -4.72 9.08 -1.47
N LEU A 69 -4.95 8.18 -0.50
CA LEU A 69 -4.41 8.32 0.87
C LEU A 69 -2.88 8.35 0.89
N TRP A 70 -2.25 7.51 0.09
CA TRP A 70 -0.79 7.45 0.03
C TRP A 70 -0.18 8.72 -0.57
N ILE A 71 -0.75 9.21 -1.68
CA ILE A 71 -0.31 10.46 -2.32
C ILE A 71 -0.48 11.64 -1.35
N ASN A 72 -1.64 11.77 -0.72
CA ASN A 72 -1.90 12.83 0.26
C ASN A 72 -0.98 12.76 1.47
N GLY A 73 -0.76 11.56 2.04
CA GLY A 73 0.16 11.37 3.16
C GLY A 73 1.60 11.76 2.82
N ARG A 74 2.02 11.53 1.56
CA ARG A 74 3.34 11.90 1.06
C ARG A 74 3.49 13.40 0.87
N ASP A 75 2.48 14.05 0.32
CA ASP A 75 2.48 15.51 0.16
C ASP A 75 2.50 16.22 1.51
N TYR A 76 1.75 15.71 2.49
CA TYR A 76 1.80 16.22 3.85
C TYR A 76 3.20 16.11 4.47
N LEU A 77 3.85 14.95 4.35
CA LEU A 77 5.22 14.74 4.86
C LEU A 77 6.26 15.60 4.13
N LYS A 78 6.14 15.77 2.82
CA LYS A 78 7.00 16.68 2.04
C LYS A 78 6.86 18.12 2.53
N LYS A 79 5.62 18.58 2.72
CA LYS A 79 5.31 19.94 3.15
C LYS A 79 5.81 20.20 4.58
N LYS A 80 5.66 19.22 5.47
CA LYS A 80 6.22 19.29 6.84
C LYS A 80 7.74 19.39 6.81
N ARG A 81 8.42 18.56 6.01
CA ARG A 81 9.89 18.60 5.90
C ARG A 81 10.42 19.90 5.27
N LYS A 82 9.70 20.50 4.32
CA LYS A 82 10.05 21.82 3.78
C LYS A 82 9.97 22.90 4.85
N LYS A 83 8.90 22.91 5.65
CA LYS A 83 8.73 23.86 6.76
C LYS A 83 9.81 23.73 7.84
N GLU A 84 10.21 22.50 8.16
CA GLU A 84 11.30 22.27 9.12
C GLU A 84 12.65 22.75 8.56
N LEU A 85 12.92 22.56 7.26
CA LEU A 85 14.11 23.15 6.62
C LEU A 85 14.11 24.68 6.67
N GLU A 86 13.00 25.32 6.28
CA GLU A 86 12.85 26.78 6.31
C GLU A 86 13.05 27.35 7.73
N LYS A 87 12.64 26.62 8.78
CA LYS A 87 12.90 27.00 10.17
C LYS A 87 14.37 26.96 10.54
N ILE A 88 15.10 25.95 10.09
CA ILE A 88 16.54 25.81 10.36
C ILE A 88 17.29 26.92 9.62
N GLU A 89 16.94 27.19 8.36
CA GLU A 89 17.56 28.23 7.52
C GLU A 89 17.34 29.65 8.09
N LEU A 90 16.18 29.90 8.71
CA LEU A 90 15.88 31.18 9.38
C LEU A 90 16.53 31.33 10.77
N GLN A 91 16.93 30.23 11.42
CA GLN A 91 17.63 30.26 12.70
C GLN A 91 19.16 30.35 12.55
N ASP A 92 19.67 30.07 11.34
CA ASP A 92 21.10 30.14 11.01
C ASP A 92 21.53 31.54 10.51
N ILE A 93 20.59 32.49 10.41
CA ILE A 93 20.79 33.92 10.09
C ILE A 93 20.72 34.73 11.39
#